data_AF-A0A6A5GPW6-F1
#
_entry.id   AF-A0A6A5GPW6-F1
#
_cell.length_a   1.000
_cell.length_b   1.000
_cell.length_c   1.000
_cell.angle_alpha   90.00
_cell.angle_beta   90.00
_cell.angle_gamma   90.00
#
_symmetry.space_group_name_H-M   'P 1'
#
loop_
_entity.id
_entity.type
_entity.pdbx_description
1 polymer ?
#
loop_
_entity_poly.entity_id
_entity_poly.type
_entity_poly.pdbx_seq_one_letter_code
_entity_poly.pdbx_strand_id
1 'polypeptide(L)'
;MFPILIFLSTLFIMSASTLKCYEGSRGMVNGEDSSNFVQNLCDDNMTYCFESYNSNLTEVTASCQNMGTDQKLLEVCKMDGKCKERTDIDVTVCCCTSDLCNLQDDLKPTPLIPEIDGSSESEQNNSTEISTTEIPNKSVELNETLGLELELNGTRGGL
;
A
#
# COMPACT_ATOMS: atom_id res chain seq x y z
N MET A 1 14.16 -58.71 12.46
CA MET A 1 14.90 -57.45 12.63
C MET A 1 14.32 -56.46 11.62
N PHE A 2 13.37 -55.63 12.04
CA PHE A 2 12.71 -54.63 11.18
C PHE A 2 13.47 -53.31 11.29
N PRO A 3 13.91 -52.67 10.19
CA PRO A 3 14.47 -51.33 10.29
C PRO A 3 13.32 -50.34 10.39
N ILE A 4 13.26 -49.63 11.52
CA ILE A 4 12.38 -48.48 11.73
C ILE A 4 12.95 -47.34 10.88
N LEU A 5 12.36 -47.09 9.71
CA LEU A 5 12.62 -45.90 8.90
C LEU A 5 11.92 -44.71 9.58
N ILE A 6 12.64 -43.99 10.42
CA ILE A 6 12.24 -42.66 10.89
C ILE A 6 12.44 -41.69 9.73
N PHE A 7 11.42 -41.55 8.89
CA PHE A 7 11.31 -40.41 7.97
C PHE A 7 11.08 -39.17 8.83
N LEU A 8 12.17 -38.48 9.15
CA LEU A 8 12.16 -37.19 9.81
C LEU A 8 11.62 -36.17 8.79
N SER A 9 10.30 -36.02 8.74
CA SER A 9 9.65 -35.04 7.88
C SER A 9 10.00 -33.64 8.40
N THR A 10 10.97 -32.99 7.76
CA THR A 10 11.22 -31.56 7.94
C THR A 10 9.99 -30.81 7.46
N LEU A 11 9.10 -30.48 8.40
CA LEU A 11 8.02 -29.54 8.22
C LEU A 11 8.66 -28.17 8.02
N PHE A 12 9.06 -27.87 6.78
CA PHE A 12 9.41 -26.52 6.36
C PHE A 12 8.13 -25.69 6.46
N ILE A 13 7.97 -24.99 7.58
CA ILE A 13 7.00 -23.91 7.69
C ILE A 13 7.54 -22.82 6.77
N MET A 14 7.05 -22.79 5.53
CA MET A 14 7.26 -21.66 4.64
C MET A 14 6.55 -20.49 5.31
N SER A 15 7.31 -19.62 5.98
CA SER A 15 6.79 -18.36 6.50
C SER A 15 6.25 -17.59 5.30
N ALA A 16 4.93 -17.52 5.15
CA ALA A 16 4.31 -16.64 4.19
C ALA A 16 4.60 -15.21 4.67
N SER A 17 5.64 -14.59 4.12
CA SER A 17 5.88 -13.16 4.32
C SER A 17 4.77 -12.42 3.58
N THR A 18 3.85 -11.83 4.35
CA THR A 18 2.82 -10.94 3.83
C THR A 18 3.47 -9.61 3.46
N LEU A 19 3.30 -9.18 2.20
CA LEU A 19 3.84 -7.95 1.65
C LEU A 19 3.32 -6.72 2.41
N LYS A 20 4.17 -5.72 2.66
CA LYS A 20 3.75 -4.42 3.18
C LYS A 20 3.72 -3.39 2.06
N CYS A 21 2.69 -2.56 2.01
CA CYS A 21 2.58 -1.45 1.07
C CYS A 21 2.17 -0.16 1.79
N TYR A 22 2.37 0.98 1.16
CA TYR A 22 1.67 2.19 1.54
C TYR A 22 0.21 2.12 1.08
N GLU A 23 -0.70 2.62 1.90
CA GLU A 23 -2.12 2.76 1.61
C GLU A 23 -2.60 4.16 1.94
N GLY A 24 -3.40 4.75 1.06
CA GLY A 24 -3.95 6.08 1.24
C GLY A 24 -3.87 6.92 -0.02
N SER A 25 -4.08 8.22 0.12
CA SER A 25 -4.10 9.15 -0.98
C SER A 25 -3.52 10.50 -0.61
N ARG A 26 -3.16 11.27 -1.63
CA ARG A 26 -2.90 12.70 -1.59
C ARG A 26 -3.80 13.38 -2.61
N GLY A 27 -4.34 14.54 -2.24
CA GLY A 27 -5.16 15.34 -3.13
C GLY A 27 -5.60 16.64 -2.49
N MET A 28 -6.30 17.46 -3.26
CA MET A 28 -6.90 18.70 -2.77
C MET A 28 -8.24 18.39 -2.06
N VAL A 29 -8.30 18.65 -0.76
CA VAL A 29 -9.52 18.52 0.05
C VAL A 29 -9.86 19.89 0.60
N ASN A 30 -11.03 20.43 0.25
CA ASN A 30 -11.46 21.79 0.63
C ASN A 30 -10.48 22.92 0.25
N GLY A 31 -9.69 22.74 -0.82
CA GLY A 31 -8.71 23.71 -1.30
C GLY A 31 -7.35 23.65 -0.59
N GLU A 32 -7.15 22.67 0.30
CA GLU A 32 -5.88 22.40 0.96
C GLU A 32 -5.30 21.07 0.45
N ASP A 33 -3.98 21.04 0.26
CA ASP A 33 -3.26 19.81 -0.08
C ASP A 33 -3.21 18.90 1.16
N SER A 34 -3.80 17.73 1.05
CA SER A 34 -3.96 16.78 2.15
C SER A 34 -3.44 15.41 1.74
N SER A 35 -2.76 14.72 2.65
CA SER A 35 -2.30 13.34 2.45
C SER A 35 -2.58 12.48 3.69
N ASN A 36 -2.85 11.19 3.47
CA ASN A 36 -3.20 10.26 4.54
C ASN A 36 -2.51 8.89 4.44
N PHE A 37 -1.32 8.85 3.84
CA PHE A 37 -0.59 7.59 3.66
C PHE A 37 -0.23 6.92 4.98
N VAL A 38 -0.46 5.61 5.05
CA VAL A 38 -0.08 4.73 6.16
C VAL A 38 0.60 3.49 5.63
N GLN A 39 1.40 2.82 6.46
CA GLN A 39 1.91 1.50 6.13
C GLN A 39 0.83 0.46 6.43
N ASN A 40 0.50 -0.38 5.47
CA ASN A 40 -0.46 -1.47 5.62
C ASN A 40 0.18 -2.83 5.31
N LEU A 41 -0.26 -3.86 6.03
CA LEU A 41 0.08 -5.25 5.74
C LEU A 41 -0.97 -5.79 4.77
N CYS A 42 -0.54 -6.24 3.59
CA CYS A 42 -1.46 -6.76 2.59
C CYS A 42 -1.98 -8.14 2.97
N ASP A 43 -3.17 -8.45 2.46
CA ASP A 43 -3.80 -9.76 2.61
C ASP A 43 -2.95 -10.90 2.04
N ASP A 44 -3.23 -12.12 2.50
CA ASP A 44 -2.60 -13.33 2.00
C ASP A 44 -2.73 -13.45 0.47
N ASN A 45 -1.64 -13.86 -0.17
CA ASN A 45 -1.51 -14.01 -1.63
C ASN A 45 -1.56 -12.70 -2.43
N MET A 46 -1.53 -11.54 -1.78
CA MET A 46 -1.28 -10.27 -2.45
C MET A 46 0.21 -10.10 -2.69
N THR A 47 0.58 -9.87 -3.95
CA THR A 47 1.98 -9.86 -4.38
C THR A 47 2.42 -8.50 -4.92
N TYR A 48 1.49 -7.57 -5.12
CA TYR A 48 1.76 -6.25 -5.66
C TYR A 48 1.34 -5.12 -4.72
N CYS A 49 2.19 -4.11 -4.64
CA CYS A 49 1.83 -2.78 -4.21
C CYS A 49 1.54 -1.92 -5.44
N PHE A 50 0.48 -1.12 -5.40
CA PHE A 50 0.09 -0.20 -6.46
C PHE A 50 0.33 1.25 -6.04
N GLU A 51 0.77 2.06 -7.00
CA GLU A 51 0.78 3.52 -6.92
C GLU A 51 0.15 4.07 -8.19
N SER A 52 -0.67 5.11 -8.07
CA SER A 52 -1.14 5.88 -9.21
C SER A 52 -1.02 7.37 -8.95
N TYR A 53 -0.60 8.13 -9.96
CA TYR A 53 -0.42 9.56 -9.83
C TYR A 53 -0.71 10.30 -11.12
N ASN A 54 -1.08 11.57 -11.01
CA ASN A 54 -1.15 12.49 -12.15
C ASN A 54 0.22 13.11 -12.46
N SER A 55 0.37 13.73 -13.64
CA SER A 55 1.65 14.32 -14.10
C SER A 55 2.33 15.28 -13.11
N ASN A 56 1.55 15.99 -12.30
CA ASN A 56 2.05 16.99 -11.34
C ASN A 56 2.16 16.46 -9.89
N LEU A 57 1.86 15.17 -9.66
CA LEU A 57 1.87 14.52 -8.33
C LEU A 57 0.98 15.21 -7.28
N THR A 58 -0.02 15.96 -7.72
CA THR A 58 -1.01 16.60 -6.84
C THR A 58 -2.07 15.59 -6.40
N GLU A 59 -2.32 14.58 -7.22
CA GLU A 59 -3.21 13.47 -6.92
C GLU A 59 -2.38 12.20 -6.96
N VAL A 60 -2.28 11.52 -5.82
CA VAL A 60 -1.53 10.28 -5.67
C VAL A 60 -2.36 9.30 -4.87
N THR A 61 -2.39 8.03 -5.26
CA THR A 61 -3.02 6.95 -4.50
C THR A 61 -2.04 5.80 -4.39
N ALA A 62 -1.99 5.18 -3.23
CA ALA A 62 -1.18 4.01 -2.96
C ALA A 62 -2.07 2.94 -2.32
N SER A 63 -1.88 1.67 -2.67
CA SER A 63 -2.62 0.57 -2.05
C SER A 63 -1.91 -0.77 -2.17
N CYS A 64 -2.33 -1.72 -1.34
CA CYS A 64 -2.15 -3.14 -1.62
C CYS A 64 -2.97 -3.56 -2.86
N GLN A 65 -2.52 -4.61 -3.55
CA GLN A 65 -3.42 -5.42 -4.37
C GLN A 65 -4.56 -5.99 -3.51
N ASN A 66 -5.73 -6.17 -4.11
CA ASN A 66 -6.85 -6.90 -3.50
C ASN A 66 -7.38 -8.00 -4.44
N MET A 67 -8.26 -8.87 -3.92
CA MET A 67 -8.87 -9.95 -4.72
C MET A 67 -9.74 -9.44 -5.87
N GLY A 68 -10.21 -8.19 -5.80
CA GLY A 68 -11.05 -7.55 -6.81
C GLY A 68 -10.27 -6.68 -7.81
N THR A 69 -8.94 -6.70 -7.79
CA THR A 69 -8.13 -5.82 -8.62
C THR A 69 -8.37 -6.13 -10.09
N ASP A 70 -8.66 -5.10 -10.89
CA ASP A 70 -8.94 -5.25 -12.32
C ASP A 70 -7.77 -5.97 -13.02
N GLN A 71 -8.08 -6.95 -13.86
CA GLN A 71 -7.08 -7.71 -14.60
C GLN A 71 -6.15 -6.80 -15.41
N LYS A 72 -6.65 -5.70 -15.99
CA LYS A 72 -5.85 -4.74 -16.75
C LYS A 72 -4.80 -4.06 -15.87
N LEU A 73 -5.11 -3.79 -14.61
CA LEU A 73 -4.14 -3.26 -13.64
C LEU A 73 -3.10 -4.34 -13.28
N LEU A 74 -3.54 -5.59 -13.08
CA LEU A 74 -2.61 -6.71 -12.86
C LEU A 74 -1.67 -6.95 -14.04
N GLU A 75 -2.14 -6.74 -15.28
CA GLU A 75 -1.28 -6.82 -16.45
C GLU A 75 -0.19 -5.74 -16.44
N VAL A 76 -0.43 -4.52 -15.92
CA VAL A 76 0.61 -3.50 -15.74
C VAL A 76 1.78 -4.03 -14.91
N CYS A 77 1.49 -4.73 -13.82
CA CYS A 77 2.51 -5.26 -12.92
C CYS A 77 3.34 -6.41 -13.51
N LYS A 78 2.89 -6.98 -14.65
CA LYS A 78 3.60 -8.01 -15.42
C LYS A 78 4.43 -7.44 -16.58
N MET A 79 4.23 -6.17 -16.93
CA MET A 79 5.01 -5.51 -17.97
C MET A 79 6.42 -5.18 -17.46
N ASP A 80 7.37 -5.05 -18.38
CA ASP A 80 8.68 -4.49 -18.08
C ASP A 80 8.54 -3.05 -17.57
N GLY A 81 9.29 -2.72 -16.52
CA GLY A 81 9.19 -1.42 -15.82
C GLY A 81 7.98 -1.29 -14.90
N LYS A 82 6.97 -2.16 -15.00
CA LYS A 82 5.78 -2.23 -14.13
C LYS A 82 5.00 -0.93 -13.98
N CYS A 83 5.11 -0.03 -14.96
CA CYS A 83 4.43 1.26 -14.97
C CYS A 83 3.77 1.50 -16.32
N LYS A 84 2.57 2.10 -16.31
CA LYS A 84 1.82 2.45 -17.50
C LYS A 84 1.14 3.80 -17.36
N GLU A 85 1.50 4.70 -18.25
CA GLU A 85 0.82 5.98 -18.41
C GLU A 85 -0.45 5.85 -19.27
N ARG A 86 -1.48 6.58 -18.87
CA ARG A 86 -2.77 6.77 -19.54
C ARG A 86 -2.93 8.25 -19.86
N THR A 87 -2.41 8.65 -21.02
CA THR A 87 -2.45 10.04 -21.50
C THR A 87 -3.87 10.55 -21.78
N ASP A 88 -4.84 9.64 -21.92
CA ASP A 88 -6.25 9.96 -22.07
C ASP A 88 -6.89 10.57 -20.81
N ILE A 89 -6.30 10.31 -19.63
CA ILE A 89 -6.82 10.74 -18.34
C ILE A 89 -5.75 11.34 -17.40
N ASP A 90 -4.53 11.59 -17.90
CA ASP A 90 -3.37 12.07 -17.13
C ASP A 90 -3.12 11.26 -15.83
N VAL A 91 -3.11 9.93 -15.96
CA VAL A 91 -2.80 9.04 -14.83
C VAL A 91 -1.71 8.07 -15.23
N THR A 92 -0.68 7.96 -14.40
CA THR A 92 0.29 6.86 -14.46
C THR A 92 -0.01 5.87 -13.34
N VAL A 93 -0.06 4.59 -13.68
CA VAL A 93 -0.20 3.50 -12.70
C VAL A 93 1.10 2.71 -12.70
N CYS A 94 1.66 2.49 -11.52
CA CYS A 94 2.86 1.71 -11.29
C CYS A 94 2.58 0.58 -10.28
N CYS A 95 3.36 -0.50 -10.38
CA CYS A 95 3.37 -1.56 -9.38
C CYS A 95 4.79 -1.97 -8.99
N CYS A 96 4.90 -2.55 -7.80
CA CYS A 96 6.13 -3.14 -7.30
C CYS A 96 5.81 -4.29 -6.34
N THR A 97 6.84 -5.06 -5.94
CA THR A 97 6.68 -6.35 -5.23
C THR A 97 7.52 -6.45 -3.96
N SER A 98 8.07 -5.33 -3.51
CA SER A 98 8.92 -5.24 -2.32
C SER A 98 8.19 -4.47 -1.23
N ASP A 99 8.57 -4.64 0.03
CA ASP A 99 7.93 -3.90 1.11
C ASP A 99 8.08 -2.38 0.91
N LEU A 100 6.96 -1.66 1.09
CA LEU A 100 6.86 -0.20 1.13
C LEU A 100 7.44 0.50 -0.10
N CYS A 101 7.30 -0.12 -1.28
CA CYS A 101 7.91 0.34 -2.52
C CYS A 101 7.02 1.31 -3.35
N ASN A 102 5.73 1.40 -3.05
CA ASN A 102 4.71 2.07 -3.87
C ASN A 102 4.44 3.52 -3.47
N LEU A 103 5.50 4.25 -3.10
CA LEU A 103 5.37 5.66 -2.80
C LEU A 103 6.71 6.37 -3.00
N GLN A 104 6.67 7.51 -3.68
CA GLN A 104 7.84 8.38 -3.86
C GLN A 104 8.36 8.90 -2.51
N ASP A 105 9.68 9.08 -2.41
CA ASP A 105 10.36 9.42 -1.15
C ASP A 105 9.79 10.69 -0.49
N ASP A 106 9.48 11.72 -1.27
CA ASP A 106 8.94 13.00 -0.78
C ASP A 106 7.52 12.90 -0.21
N LEU A 107 6.81 11.81 -0.50
CA LEU A 107 5.44 11.56 -0.05
C LEU A 107 5.38 10.59 1.14
N LYS A 108 6.51 9.98 1.50
CA LYS A 108 6.56 9.01 2.59
C LYS A 108 6.24 9.70 3.92
N PRO A 109 5.36 9.12 4.74
CA PRO A 109 5.14 9.61 6.10
C PRO A 109 6.47 9.66 6.85
N THR A 110 6.73 10.75 7.56
CA THR A 110 7.89 10.83 8.45
C THR A 110 7.73 9.77 9.55
N PRO A 111 8.71 8.89 9.75
CA PRO A 111 8.66 7.91 10.83
C PRO A 111 8.45 8.63 12.17
N LEU A 112 7.43 8.22 12.94
CA LEU A 112 7.14 8.77 14.27
C LEU A 112 8.20 8.40 15.32
N ILE A 113 9.18 7.58 14.94
CA ILE A 113 10.31 7.15 15.76
C ILE A 113 11.56 7.29 14.88
N PRO A 114 12.60 8.05 15.29
CA PRO A 114 13.85 8.03 14.56
C PRO A 114 14.38 6.60 14.57
N GLU A 115 14.68 6.06 13.39
CA GLU A 115 15.37 4.78 13.27
C GLU A 115 16.69 4.90 14.04
N ILE A 116 16.78 4.24 15.19
CA ILE A 116 18.02 4.09 15.94
C ILE A 116 18.83 3.06 15.15
N ASP A 117 19.48 3.51 14.10
CA ASP A 117 20.44 2.69 13.39
C ASP A 117 21.63 2.52 14.32
N GLY A 118 21.84 1.27 14.73
CA GLY A 118 22.90 0.88 15.64
C GLY A 118 24.26 1.00 14.96
N SER A 119 24.82 2.21 14.94
CA SER A 119 26.24 2.42 14.77
C SER A 119 26.68 3.59 15.63
N SER A 120 27.47 3.24 16.64
CA SER A 120 28.08 4.10 17.65
C SER A 120 28.79 5.34 17.09
N GLU A 121 28.47 6.51 17.62
CA GLU A 121 29.43 7.41 18.26
C GLU A 121 28.71 8.50 19.08
N SER A 122 29.33 8.83 20.20
CA SER A 122 28.88 9.58 21.37
C SER A 122 28.63 11.08 21.13
N GLU A 123 27.62 11.67 21.79
CA GLU A 123 27.78 12.59 22.94
C GLU A 123 26.47 13.31 23.33
N GLN A 124 26.10 13.16 24.60
CA GLN A 124 25.69 14.21 25.54
C GLN A 124 24.30 14.94 25.51
N ASN A 125 23.54 14.67 26.59
CA ASN A 125 22.73 15.56 27.46
C ASN A 125 21.39 16.09 26.87
N ASN A 126 20.20 15.87 27.44
CA ASN A 126 19.80 16.17 28.82
C ASN A 126 18.41 15.54 29.11
N SER A 127 18.15 15.19 30.38
CA SER A 127 16.87 14.66 30.88
C SER A 127 15.71 15.67 30.73
N THR A 128 14.48 15.18 30.55
CA THR A 128 13.32 15.44 31.45
C THR A 128 12.12 14.55 31.08
N GLU A 129 11.79 13.68 32.03
CA GLU A 129 10.50 13.12 32.48
C GLU A 129 9.29 12.93 31.55
N ILE A 130 8.88 11.66 31.51
CA ILE A 130 7.55 11.04 31.40
C ILE A 130 6.34 11.95 31.67
N SER A 131 5.35 11.89 30.77
CA SER A 131 3.94 11.86 31.20
C SER A 131 3.08 11.06 30.20
N THR A 132 2.71 9.85 30.62
CA THR A 132 1.72 8.97 30.00
C THR A 132 0.33 9.61 30.09
N THR A 133 -0.37 9.81 28.97
CA THR A 133 -1.82 10.07 29.00
C THR A 133 -2.52 9.42 27.80
N GLU A 134 -3.01 8.21 28.08
CA GLU A 134 -4.26 7.57 27.67
C GLU A 134 -5.01 8.09 26.41
N ILE A 135 -5.18 7.15 25.47
CA ILE A 135 -6.05 7.17 24.29
C ILE A 135 -7.54 7.20 24.71
N PRO A 136 -8.41 7.95 24.01
CA PRO A 136 -9.78 7.54 23.80
C PRO A 136 -10.00 7.12 22.34
N ASN A 137 -10.25 5.82 22.15
CA ASN A 137 -10.76 5.23 20.92
C ASN A 137 -12.05 5.96 20.50
N LYS A 138 -12.04 6.59 19.33
CA LYS A 138 -13.27 6.97 18.63
C LYS A 138 -13.25 6.36 17.24
N SER A 139 -13.84 5.17 17.15
CA SER A 139 -14.28 4.57 15.89
C SER A 139 -15.28 5.53 15.22
N VAL A 140 -14.90 6.06 14.06
CA VAL A 140 -15.83 6.71 13.13
C VAL A 140 -16.06 5.71 12.01
N GLU A 141 -17.23 5.08 12.01
CA GLU A 141 -17.73 4.33 10.86
C GLU A 141 -17.85 5.29 9.68
N LEU A 142 -17.06 5.05 8.63
CA LEU A 142 -17.20 5.76 7.36
C LEU A 142 -18.14 4.96 6.48
N ASN A 143 -19.27 5.58 6.19
CA ASN A 143 -20.31 5.16 5.26
C ASN A 143 -19.78 4.98 3.83
N GLU A 144 -19.75 3.73 3.37
CA GLU A 144 -19.54 3.36 1.97
C GLU A 144 -20.75 3.77 1.11
N THR A 145 -20.67 4.82 0.30
CA THR A 145 -21.35 4.89 -1.01
C THR A 145 -20.94 6.11 -1.84
N LEU A 146 -19.97 5.93 -2.74
CA LEU A 146 -19.82 6.68 -3.99
C LEU A 146 -19.32 5.63 -5.00
N GLY A 147 -20.15 4.97 -5.79
CA GLY A 147 -21.15 5.58 -6.67
C GLY A 147 -20.56 5.79 -8.08
N LEU A 148 -19.90 4.78 -8.64
CA LEU A 148 -19.52 4.73 -10.06
C LEU A 148 -20.60 3.97 -10.85
N GLU A 149 -21.79 4.55 -10.95
CA GLU A 149 -22.71 4.24 -12.04
C GLU A 149 -22.64 5.39 -13.04
N LEU A 150 -21.71 5.29 -13.99
CA LEU A 150 -21.72 6.10 -15.20
C LEU A 150 -22.02 5.17 -16.39
N GLU A 151 -23.32 4.96 -16.55
CA GLU A 151 -24.09 4.65 -17.75
C GLU A 151 -23.31 4.13 -18.97
N LEU A 152 -23.25 2.80 -19.10
CA LEU A 152 -23.07 2.11 -20.38
C LEU A 152 -24.39 1.45 -20.75
N ASN A 153 -25.31 2.22 -21.30
CA ASN A 153 -26.48 1.67 -21.99
C ASN A 153 -26.45 2.03 -23.47
N GLY A 154 -25.56 1.34 -24.20
CA GLY A 154 -25.64 1.20 -25.64
C GLY A 154 -25.97 -0.25 -25.98
N THR A 155 -27.24 -0.55 -26.29
CA THR A 155 -27.61 -1.71 -27.12
C THR A 155 -28.94 -1.49 -27.85
N ARG A 156 -28.83 -1.06 -29.11
CA ARG A 156 -29.36 -1.70 -30.33
C ARG A 156 -30.66 -2.56 -30.21
N GLY A 157 -31.73 -2.17 -30.93
CA GLY A 157 -32.71 -3.14 -31.47
C GLY A 157 -34.14 -2.64 -31.75
N GLY A 158 -34.51 -2.54 -33.04
CA GLY A 158 -35.78 -3.04 -33.57
C GLY A 158 -37.05 -2.17 -33.54
N LEU A 159 -37.32 -1.46 -34.66
CA LEU A 159 -38.48 -1.62 -35.56
C LEU A 159 -38.36 -0.69 -36.76
#